data_AF-A0A355DQF6-F1
#
_entry.id   AF-A0A355DQF6-F1
#
_cell.length_a   1.000
_cell.length_b   1.000
_cell.length_c   1.000
_cell.angle_alpha   90.00
_cell.angle_beta   90.00
_cell.angle_gamma   90.00
#
_symmetry.space_group_name_H-M   'P 1'
#
loop_
_entity.id
_entity.type
_entity.pdbx_description
1 polymer ?
#
loop_
_entity_poly.entity_id
_entity_poly.type
_entity_poly.pdbx_seq_one_letter_code
_entity_poly.pdbx_strand_id
1 'polypeptide(L)'
;MADSKHLQFLATKRQSYSSKDALGMFVIATMSLHFVVVICLILLYGSVRRIADQPPPSLVQLASGKTISAAPLPNNERSPEVIKRFVTDTLTSLMSWSGQLPSTDGTAKTIPDQGIEIKNGRGRITTPAWHSSFALSEDFRKEFLQKLSELTPQSVFSGQVKVVLVPLEIQPPIKVDEGKWRVVIVANLIILSQNNNLGDIIPFNKEIFVQAVEAPSYENFVSKDDNAASIIAAARASGLEIYAMRDLRTGNL
;
A
#
# COMPACT_ATOMS: atom_id res chain seq x y z
N MET A 1 -72.40 -72.98 -4.17
CA MET A 1 -73.12 -71.70 -4.19
C MET A 1 -72.18 -70.65 -3.61
N ALA A 2 -71.44 -70.00 -4.49
CA ALA A 2 -70.46 -68.97 -4.15
C ALA A 2 -71.03 -67.59 -4.52
N ASP A 3 -70.44 -66.57 -3.92
CA ASP A 3 -70.35 -65.19 -4.40
C ASP A 3 -71.33 -64.17 -3.80
N SER A 4 -70.89 -63.54 -2.71
CA SER A 4 -71.52 -62.31 -2.16
C SER A 4 -70.59 -61.52 -1.25
N LYS A 5 -69.27 -61.44 -1.53
CA LYS A 5 -68.34 -60.66 -0.68
C LYS A 5 -67.19 -59.94 -1.39
N HIS A 6 -67.22 -59.72 -2.70
CA HIS A 6 -66.04 -59.20 -3.41
C HIS A 6 -66.18 -57.91 -4.22
N LEU A 7 -67.22 -57.08 -4.00
CA LEU A 7 -67.42 -55.83 -4.76
C LEU A 7 -67.71 -54.60 -3.88
N GLN A 8 -66.93 -54.36 -2.83
CA GLN A 8 -66.96 -53.10 -2.08
C GLN A 8 -65.66 -52.27 -2.14
N PHE A 9 -64.64 -52.74 -2.86
CA PHE A 9 -63.31 -52.12 -2.83
C PHE A 9 -63.05 -51.04 -3.91
N LEU A 10 -64.02 -50.75 -4.79
CA LEU A 10 -63.83 -49.80 -5.90
C LEU A 10 -64.84 -48.65 -5.92
N ALA A 11 -65.45 -48.32 -4.78
CA ALA A 11 -66.13 -47.04 -4.63
C ALA A 11 -65.10 -45.94 -4.31
N THR A 12 -64.21 -45.64 -5.26
CA THR A 12 -63.43 -44.40 -5.21
C THR A 12 -64.45 -43.27 -5.34
N LYS A 13 -64.75 -42.62 -4.21
CA LYS A 13 -65.62 -41.46 -4.12
C LYS A 13 -65.03 -40.37 -5.02
N ARG A 14 -65.48 -40.30 -6.28
CA ARG A 14 -65.19 -39.16 -7.18
C ARG A 14 -65.86 -37.95 -6.54
N GLN A 15 -65.11 -37.17 -5.79
CA GLN A 15 -65.51 -35.83 -5.39
C GLN A 15 -65.64 -35.01 -6.68
N SER A 16 -66.88 -34.91 -7.15
CA SER A 16 -67.28 -33.97 -8.19
C SER A 16 -67.23 -32.59 -7.56
N TYR A 17 -66.16 -31.83 -7.82
CA TYR A 17 -66.06 -30.44 -7.38
C TYR A 17 -67.20 -29.65 -8.02
N SER A 18 -68.02 -29.01 -7.20
CA SER A 18 -69.06 -28.11 -7.70
C SER A 18 -68.40 -26.93 -8.41
N SER A 19 -69.03 -26.32 -9.42
CA SER A 19 -68.48 -25.14 -10.11
C SER A 19 -68.13 -24.00 -9.13
N LYS A 20 -68.81 -23.94 -7.97
CA LYS A 20 -68.50 -23.01 -6.87
C LYS A 20 -67.20 -23.34 -6.13
N ASP A 21 -66.89 -24.63 -5.95
CA ASP A 21 -65.63 -25.09 -5.33
C ASP A 21 -64.43 -24.87 -6.26
N ALA A 22 -64.63 -25.06 -7.57
CA ALA A 22 -63.62 -24.78 -8.59
C ALA A 22 -63.25 -23.29 -8.65
N LEU A 23 -64.24 -22.39 -8.55
CA LEU A 23 -64.02 -20.95 -8.47
C LEU A 23 -63.27 -20.55 -7.18
N GLY A 24 -63.64 -21.14 -6.03
CA GLY A 24 -62.92 -20.89 -4.77
C GLY A 24 -61.45 -21.31 -4.83
N MET A 25 -61.16 -22.49 -5.38
CA MET A 25 -59.79 -22.97 -5.57
C MET A 25 -58.99 -22.09 -6.54
N PHE A 26 -59.62 -21.60 -7.62
CA PHE A 26 -58.99 -20.68 -8.56
C PHE A 26 -58.62 -19.34 -7.89
N VAL A 27 -59.49 -18.79 -7.06
CA VAL A 27 -59.22 -17.56 -6.30
C VAL A 27 -58.06 -17.76 -5.32
N ILE A 28 -58.02 -18.86 -4.59
CA ILE A 28 -56.91 -19.15 -3.65
C ILE A 28 -55.59 -19.35 -4.39
N ALA A 29 -55.60 -20.08 -5.51
CA ALA A 29 -54.41 -20.32 -6.32
C ALA A 29 -53.85 -19.01 -6.91
N THR A 30 -54.72 -18.18 -7.47
CA THR A 30 -54.31 -16.87 -8.02
C THR A 30 -53.81 -15.93 -6.93
N MET A 31 -54.46 -15.86 -5.76
CA MET A 31 -54.00 -15.01 -4.66
C MET A 31 -52.64 -15.47 -4.11
N SER A 32 -52.42 -16.78 -4.00
CA SER A 32 -51.14 -17.35 -3.58
C SER A 32 -50.03 -17.05 -4.59
N LEU A 33 -50.33 -17.16 -5.89
CA LEU A 33 -49.38 -16.80 -6.94
C LEU A 33 -49.01 -15.31 -6.89
N HIS A 34 -49.97 -14.42 -6.67
CA HIS A 34 -49.69 -12.98 -6.51
C HIS A 34 -48.80 -12.72 -5.29
N PHE A 35 -49.01 -13.42 -4.18
CA PHE A 35 -48.17 -13.30 -3.00
C PHE A 35 -46.72 -13.71 -3.29
N VAL A 36 -46.52 -14.82 -4.01
CA VAL A 36 -45.19 -15.27 -4.45
C VAL A 36 -44.54 -14.25 -5.39
N VAL A 37 -45.31 -13.69 -6.34
CA VAL A 37 -44.82 -12.66 -7.26
C VAL A 37 -44.35 -11.42 -6.49
N VAL A 38 -45.13 -10.96 -5.50
CA VAL A 38 -44.74 -9.82 -4.66
C VAL A 38 -43.44 -10.09 -3.90
N ILE A 39 -43.27 -11.29 -3.33
CA ILE A 39 -42.01 -11.68 -2.67
C ILE A 39 -40.84 -11.65 -3.65
N CYS A 40 -41.00 -12.22 -4.85
CA CYS A 40 -39.98 -12.19 -5.88
C CYS A 40 -39.60 -10.75 -6.28
N LEU A 41 -40.58 -9.85 -6.40
CA LEU A 41 -40.34 -8.44 -6.70
C LEU A 41 -39.56 -7.73 -5.59
N ILE A 42 -39.86 -8.02 -4.31
CA ILE A 42 -39.10 -7.47 -3.17
C ILE A 42 -37.65 -7.94 -3.19
N LEU A 43 -37.41 -9.23 -3.44
CA LEU A 43 -36.05 -9.79 -3.54
C LEU A 43 -35.27 -9.18 -4.71
N LEU A 44 -35.93 -8.98 -5.85
CA LEU A 44 -35.32 -8.39 -7.04
C LEU A 44 -35.03 -6.89 -6.84
N TYR A 45 -35.94 -6.17 -6.18
CA TYR A 45 -35.68 -4.78 -5.79
C TYR A 45 -34.48 -4.68 -4.85
N GLY A 46 -34.37 -5.57 -3.85
CA GLY A 46 -33.23 -5.62 -2.94
C GLY A 46 -31.91 -5.91 -3.65
N SER A 47 -31.90 -6.83 -4.62
CA SER A 47 -30.68 -7.15 -5.38
C SER A 47 -30.26 -6.01 -6.31
N VAL A 48 -31.20 -5.37 -7.01
CA VAL A 48 -30.96 -4.22 -7.89
C VAL A 48 -30.46 -3.03 -7.08
N ARG A 49 -31.10 -2.73 -5.94
CA ARG A 49 -30.68 -1.65 -5.06
C ARG A 49 -29.28 -1.88 -4.51
N ARG A 50 -28.93 -3.12 -4.15
CA ARG A 50 -27.58 -3.47 -3.71
C ARG A 50 -26.51 -3.21 -4.79
N ILE A 51 -26.84 -3.39 -6.07
CA ILE A 51 -25.93 -3.10 -7.19
C ILE A 51 -25.86 -1.59 -7.45
N ALA A 52 -26.99 -0.90 -7.38
CA ALA A 52 -27.07 0.55 -7.58
C ALA A 52 -26.33 1.34 -6.49
N ASP A 53 -26.32 0.83 -5.25
CA ASP A 53 -25.62 1.44 -4.13
C ASP A 53 -24.11 1.10 -4.10
N GLN A 54 -23.59 0.28 -5.02
CA GLN A 54 -22.14 0.09 -5.14
C GLN A 54 -21.51 1.33 -5.80
N PRO A 55 -20.50 1.97 -5.17
CA PRO A 55 -19.81 3.07 -5.81
C PRO A 55 -19.19 2.57 -7.13
N PRO A 56 -19.38 3.28 -8.25
CA PRO A 56 -18.84 2.86 -9.53
C PRO A 56 -17.32 2.72 -9.43
N PRO A 57 -16.70 1.69 -10.02
CA PRO A 57 -15.26 1.54 -9.99
C PRO A 57 -14.62 2.77 -10.63
N SER A 58 -13.78 3.49 -9.89
CA SER A 58 -13.04 4.61 -10.48
C SER A 58 -12.04 4.03 -11.46
N LEU A 59 -12.11 4.43 -12.73
CA LEU A 59 -11.17 4.00 -13.76
C LEU A 59 -10.18 5.14 -13.99
N VAL A 60 -8.90 4.86 -13.83
CA VAL A 60 -7.83 5.80 -14.18
C VAL A 60 -7.22 5.33 -15.49
N GLN A 61 -7.18 6.22 -16.47
CA GLN A 61 -6.49 5.98 -17.73
C GLN A 61 -5.02 6.40 -17.59
N LEU A 62 -4.12 5.47 -17.85
CA LEU A 62 -2.69 5.73 -17.86
C LEU A 62 -2.31 6.48 -19.15
N ALA A 63 -1.17 7.19 -19.14
CA ALA A 63 -0.64 7.86 -20.34
C ALA A 63 -0.41 6.90 -21.53
N SER A 64 -0.30 5.59 -21.26
CA SER A 64 -0.22 4.54 -22.28
C SER A 64 -1.57 4.19 -22.93
N GLY A 65 -2.67 4.83 -22.52
CA GLY A 65 -4.04 4.55 -22.98
C GLY A 65 -4.72 3.37 -22.28
N LYS A 66 -3.98 2.58 -21.46
CA LYS A 66 -4.54 1.47 -20.68
C LYS A 66 -5.35 1.99 -19.49
N THR A 67 -6.54 1.46 -19.28
CA THR A 67 -7.35 1.74 -18.09
C THR A 67 -7.01 0.76 -16.98
N ILE A 68 -6.89 1.28 -15.76
CA ILE A 68 -6.78 0.48 -14.54
C ILE A 68 -7.95 0.83 -13.62
N SER A 69 -8.50 -0.18 -12.96
CA SER A 69 -9.48 0.05 -11.89
C SER A 69 -8.72 0.53 -10.65
N ALA A 70 -9.08 1.72 -10.20
CA ALA A 70 -8.63 2.31 -8.96
C ALA A 70 -9.74 2.17 -7.91
N ALA A 71 -9.36 1.75 -6.72
CA ALA A 71 -10.23 1.89 -5.55
C ALA A 71 -10.12 3.34 -5.06
N PRO A 72 -11.24 4.02 -4.78
CA PRO A 72 -11.18 5.32 -4.14
C PRO A 72 -10.54 5.16 -2.75
N LEU A 73 -9.40 5.81 -2.55
CA LEU A 73 -8.69 5.83 -1.27
C LEU A 73 -8.73 7.26 -0.72
N PRO A 74 -9.07 7.47 0.57
CA PRO A 74 -8.98 8.79 1.17
C PRO A 74 -7.58 9.39 0.99
N ASN A 75 -7.48 10.72 0.84
CA ASN A 75 -6.20 11.39 0.58
C ASN A 75 -5.12 11.07 1.64
N ASN A 76 -5.55 10.77 2.86
CA ASN A 76 -4.70 10.43 4.00
C ASN A 76 -4.47 8.92 4.19
N GLU A 77 -4.98 8.05 3.32
CA GLU A 77 -4.76 6.62 3.43
C GLU A 77 -3.81 6.11 2.33
N ARG A 78 -3.03 5.08 2.66
CA ARG A 78 -2.12 4.41 1.73
C ARG A 78 -2.21 2.90 1.94
N SER A 79 -1.99 2.15 0.86
CA SER A 79 -1.95 0.69 0.98
C SER A 79 -0.73 0.25 1.80
N PRO A 80 -0.82 -0.88 2.53
CA PRO A 80 0.32 -1.41 3.27
C PRO A 80 1.58 -1.61 2.43
N GLU A 81 1.42 -2.02 1.17
CA GLU A 81 2.51 -2.26 0.22
C GLU A 81 3.22 -0.97 -0.16
N VAL A 82 2.46 0.11 -0.41
CA VAL A 82 3.02 1.43 -0.70
C VAL A 82 3.85 1.94 0.47
N ILE A 83 3.34 1.81 1.70
CA ILE A 83 4.04 2.24 2.91
C ILE A 83 5.33 1.43 3.11
N LYS A 84 5.26 0.09 2.99
CA LYS A 84 6.44 -0.78 3.09
C LYS A 84 7.51 -0.41 2.08
N ARG A 85 7.10 -0.26 0.81
CA ARG A 85 8.02 0.10 -0.26
C ARG A 85 8.65 1.47 -0.02
N PHE A 86 7.84 2.47 0.30
CA PHE A 86 8.30 3.81 0.63
C PHE A 86 9.36 3.79 1.74
N VAL A 87 9.11 3.08 2.84
CA VAL A 87 10.07 2.94 3.94
C VAL A 87 11.35 2.23 3.47
N THR A 88 11.21 1.13 2.72
CA THR A 88 12.36 0.35 2.23
C THR A 88 13.26 1.17 1.32
N ASP A 89 12.68 1.78 0.30
CA ASP A 89 13.40 2.54 -0.74
C ASP A 89 14.06 3.77 -0.10
N THR A 90 13.33 4.47 0.76
CA THR A 90 13.84 5.64 1.49
C THR A 90 15.02 5.27 2.40
N LEU A 91 14.86 4.27 3.27
CA LEU A 91 15.93 3.89 4.21
C LEU A 91 17.14 3.29 3.50
N THR A 92 16.93 2.48 2.46
CA THR A 92 18.03 1.90 1.67
C THR A 92 18.85 3.01 1.04
N SER A 93 18.21 4.03 0.48
CA SER A 93 18.90 5.18 -0.12
C SER A 93 19.56 6.09 0.94
N LEU A 94 18.93 6.28 2.10
CA LEU A 94 19.51 7.07 3.20
C LEU A 94 20.74 6.40 3.84
N MET A 95 20.74 5.07 3.95
CA MET A 95 21.70 4.32 4.77
C MET A 95 22.69 3.46 3.96
N SER A 96 22.58 3.43 2.62
CA SER A 96 23.56 2.79 1.75
C SER A 96 24.48 3.84 1.13
N TRP A 97 25.77 3.76 1.44
CA TRP A 97 26.76 4.76 1.06
C TRP A 97 27.89 4.10 0.26
N SER A 98 27.96 4.39 -1.03
CA SER A 98 28.95 3.78 -1.94
C SER A 98 30.06 4.73 -2.41
N GLY A 99 29.86 6.05 -2.25
CA GLY A 99 30.72 7.07 -2.82
C GLY A 99 30.71 7.11 -4.35
N GLN A 100 29.70 6.49 -4.98
CA GLN A 100 29.60 6.32 -6.42
C GLN A 100 28.19 6.66 -6.90
N LEU A 101 28.11 7.41 -7.98
CA LEU A 101 26.87 7.78 -8.67
C LEU A 101 26.76 7.06 -10.02
N PRO A 102 25.54 6.75 -10.47
CA PRO A 102 25.33 6.25 -11.82
C PRO A 102 25.77 7.31 -12.85
N SER A 103 26.46 6.90 -13.91
CA SER A 103 26.77 7.80 -15.03
C SER A 103 25.50 8.23 -15.75
N THR A 104 25.44 9.51 -16.12
CA THR A 104 24.37 10.10 -16.94
C THR A 104 24.44 9.68 -18.41
N ASP A 105 25.53 9.04 -18.83
CA ASP A 105 25.83 8.78 -20.25
C ASP A 105 25.22 7.45 -20.74
N GLY A 106 24.34 6.83 -19.95
CA GLY A 106 23.69 5.55 -20.26
C GLY A 106 24.64 4.34 -20.21
N THR A 107 25.90 4.54 -19.79
CA THR A 107 26.86 3.45 -19.61
C THR A 107 26.77 2.88 -18.19
N ALA A 108 27.09 1.60 -18.00
CA ALA A 108 27.16 0.96 -16.67
C ALA A 108 28.33 1.46 -15.80
N LYS A 109 28.99 2.56 -16.18
CA LYS A 109 30.08 3.16 -15.43
C LYS A 109 29.52 4.01 -14.30
N THR A 110 30.22 4.04 -13.18
CA THR A 110 29.94 4.95 -12.07
C THR A 110 30.91 6.11 -12.06
N ILE A 111 30.46 7.26 -11.57
CA ILE A 111 31.30 8.44 -11.33
C ILE A 111 31.49 8.62 -9.82
N PRO A 112 32.63 9.13 -9.34
CA PRO A 112 32.84 9.42 -7.92
C PRO A 112 31.83 10.44 -7.37
N ASP A 113 31.23 10.15 -6.23
CA ASP A 113 30.38 11.09 -5.47
C ASP A 113 31.27 11.97 -4.59
N GLN A 114 31.21 13.30 -4.79
CA GLN A 114 31.94 14.26 -3.94
C GLN A 114 31.29 14.45 -2.56
N GLY A 115 30.04 13.99 -2.42
CA GLY A 115 29.21 14.20 -1.26
C GLY A 115 28.68 15.62 -1.14
N ILE A 116 27.74 15.80 -0.22
CA ILE A 116 27.11 17.08 0.10
C ILE A 116 27.43 17.42 1.55
N GLU A 117 28.03 18.59 1.76
CA GLU A 117 28.35 19.09 3.10
C GLU A 117 27.07 19.56 3.80
N ILE A 118 26.88 19.11 5.04
CA ILE A 118 25.72 19.51 5.84
C ILE A 118 26.10 20.72 6.70
N LYS A 119 25.35 21.82 6.55
CA LYS A 119 25.51 23.00 7.42
C LYS A 119 25.30 22.57 8.87
N ASN A 120 26.25 22.90 9.75
CA ASN A 120 26.32 22.48 11.16
C ASN A 120 26.54 20.96 11.39
N GLY A 121 26.74 20.18 10.34
CA GLY A 121 27.24 18.80 10.43
C GLY A 121 28.77 18.76 10.47
N ARG A 122 29.34 17.65 10.97
CA ARG A 122 30.79 17.42 11.04
C ARG A 122 31.29 16.54 9.88
N GLY A 123 30.66 16.65 8.71
CA GLY A 123 31.02 15.85 7.56
C GLY A 123 30.12 16.05 6.35
N ARG A 124 30.33 15.19 5.37
CA ARG A 124 29.52 15.10 4.15
C ARG A 124 28.68 13.84 4.16
N ILE A 125 27.57 13.89 3.44
CA ILE A 125 26.72 12.72 3.16
C ILE A 125 26.71 12.42 1.67
N THR A 126 26.33 11.22 1.29
CA THR A 126 26.20 10.87 -0.13
C THR A 126 25.04 11.62 -0.79
N THR A 127 25.19 11.91 -2.07
CA THR A 127 24.17 12.61 -2.85
C THR A 127 22.80 11.89 -2.86
N PRO A 128 22.73 10.53 -2.99
CA PRO A 128 21.46 9.80 -2.87
C PRO A 128 20.82 9.95 -1.49
N ALA A 129 21.61 9.92 -0.41
CA ALA A 129 21.09 10.10 0.94
C ALA A 129 20.56 11.53 1.14
N TRP A 130 21.21 12.54 0.57
CA TRP A 130 20.69 13.91 0.58
C TRP A 130 19.37 14.03 -0.18
N HIS A 131 19.25 13.44 -1.37
CA HIS A 131 17.98 13.41 -2.13
C HIS A 131 16.86 12.71 -1.35
N SER A 132 17.13 11.52 -0.82
CA SER A 132 16.13 10.77 -0.06
C SER A 132 15.78 11.42 1.28
N SER A 133 16.62 12.33 1.79
CA SER A 133 16.28 13.09 3.00
C SER A 133 15.02 13.94 2.85
N PHE A 134 14.64 14.32 1.62
CA PHE A 134 13.40 15.08 1.39
C PHE A 134 12.12 14.25 1.60
N ALA A 135 12.24 12.93 1.74
CA ALA A 135 11.16 12.05 2.20
C ALA A 135 11.00 12.08 3.73
N LEU A 136 11.84 12.83 4.45
CA LEU A 136 11.70 13.08 5.89
C LEU A 136 10.93 14.39 6.13
N SER A 137 10.18 14.47 7.22
CA SER A 137 9.59 15.72 7.69
C SER A 137 10.69 16.74 8.01
N GLU A 138 10.46 18.03 7.75
CA GLU A 138 11.52 19.06 7.85
C GLU A 138 12.18 19.16 9.23
N ASP A 139 11.41 19.00 10.31
CA ASP A 139 11.94 19.06 11.67
C ASP A 139 12.85 17.87 11.97
N PHE A 140 12.44 16.66 11.58
CA PHE A 140 13.24 15.45 11.71
C PHE A 140 14.47 15.45 10.79
N ARG A 141 14.31 15.98 9.57
CA ARG A 141 15.35 15.96 8.52
C ARG A 141 16.62 16.65 8.97
N LYS A 142 16.51 17.82 9.60
CA LYS A 142 17.67 18.63 10.02
C LYS A 142 18.55 17.86 11.01
N GLU A 143 17.94 17.32 12.06
CA GLU A 143 18.64 16.53 13.08
C GLU A 143 19.19 15.21 12.50
N PHE A 144 18.40 14.56 11.64
CA PHE A 144 18.81 13.33 10.98
C PHE A 144 20.05 13.54 10.11
N LEU A 145 20.05 14.58 9.27
CA LEU A 145 21.17 14.89 8.37
C LEU A 145 22.45 15.25 9.15
N GLN A 146 22.32 15.96 10.27
CA GLN A 146 23.45 16.25 11.15
C GLN A 146 24.08 14.94 11.68
N LYS A 147 23.27 14.04 12.26
CA LYS A 147 23.74 12.74 12.74
C LYS A 147 24.30 11.87 11.61
N LEU A 148 23.64 11.88 10.46
CA LEU A 148 24.08 11.12 9.29
C LEU A 148 25.46 11.57 8.81
N SER A 149 25.74 12.89 8.83
CA SER A 149 27.05 13.43 8.46
C SER A 149 28.18 13.00 9.40
N GLU A 150 27.86 12.72 10.67
CA GLU A 150 28.80 12.21 11.67
C GLU A 150 29.02 10.69 11.54
N LEU A 151 27.98 9.97 11.14
CA LEU A 151 28.03 8.51 10.97
C LEU A 151 28.62 8.07 9.63
N THR A 152 28.53 8.91 8.59
CA THR A 152 29.04 8.59 7.25
C THR A 152 30.57 8.64 7.23
N PRO A 153 31.27 7.50 7.03
CA PRO A 153 32.73 7.51 6.99
C PRO A 153 33.23 8.29 5.79
N GLN A 154 34.21 9.19 5.98
CA GLN A 154 34.76 9.99 4.88
C GLN A 154 35.47 9.13 3.81
N SER A 155 35.92 7.93 4.20
CA SER A 155 36.51 6.92 3.30
C SER A 155 35.51 6.36 2.27
N VAL A 156 34.20 6.61 2.44
CA VAL A 156 33.19 6.32 1.43
C VAL A 156 33.45 7.12 0.16
N PHE A 157 33.74 8.43 0.27
CA PHE A 157 33.92 9.31 -0.88
C PHE A 157 35.23 9.03 -1.65
N SER A 158 36.21 8.39 -1.00
CA SER A 158 37.40 7.87 -1.67
C SER A 158 37.23 6.45 -2.23
N GLY A 159 36.05 5.84 -2.09
CA GLY A 159 35.76 4.48 -2.56
C GLY A 159 36.48 3.36 -1.79
N GLN A 160 37.02 3.66 -0.61
CA GLN A 160 37.73 2.69 0.23
C GLN A 160 36.77 1.86 1.08
N VAL A 161 35.63 2.46 1.44
CA VAL A 161 34.56 1.83 2.22
C VAL A 161 33.24 1.97 1.47
N LYS A 162 32.40 0.94 1.55
CA LYS A 162 31.01 0.97 1.12
C LYS A 162 30.13 0.47 2.25
N VAL A 163 29.03 1.14 2.51
CA VAL A 163 28.03 0.71 3.49
C VAL A 163 26.76 0.35 2.72
N VAL A 164 26.16 -0.80 3.02
CA VAL A 164 24.92 -1.24 2.39
C VAL A 164 23.92 -1.61 3.47
N LEU A 165 22.73 -1.01 3.41
CA LEU A 165 21.60 -1.45 4.21
C LEU A 165 20.98 -2.68 3.55
N VAL A 166 20.88 -3.77 4.29
CA VAL A 166 20.22 -5.00 3.87
C VAL A 166 19.01 -5.25 4.78
N PRO A 167 17.79 -4.92 4.32
CA PRO A 167 16.57 -5.28 5.03
C PRO A 167 16.43 -6.80 5.13
N LEU A 168 16.16 -7.31 6.32
CA LEU A 168 15.89 -8.72 6.57
C LEU A 168 14.38 -8.96 6.68
N GLU A 169 13.70 -8.09 7.42
CA GLU A 169 12.25 -8.16 7.61
C GLU A 169 11.64 -6.77 7.77
N ILE A 170 10.47 -6.59 7.17
CA ILE A 170 9.67 -5.37 7.29
C ILE A 170 8.24 -5.78 7.64
N GLN A 171 7.87 -5.49 8.88
CA GLN A 171 6.55 -5.84 9.39
C GLN A 171 5.45 -5.05 8.67
N PRO A 172 4.21 -5.58 8.61
CA PRO A 172 3.05 -4.82 8.18
C PRO A 172 2.93 -3.47 8.92
N PRO A 173 2.62 -2.37 8.21
CA PRO A 173 2.38 -1.08 8.84
C PRO A 173 1.18 -1.17 9.79
N ILE A 174 1.38 -0.70 11.02
CA ILE A 174 0.34 -0.63 12.04
C ILE A 174 -0.13 0.82 12.10
N LYS A 175 -1.41 1.06 11.84
CA LYS A 175 -2.02 2.40 11.94
C LYS A 175 -1.96 2.85 13.40
N VAL A 176 -1.38 4.03 13.64
CA VAL A 176 -1.27 4.63 14.99
C VAL A 176 -2.18 5.83 15.15
N ASP A 177 -2.57 6.46 14.04
CA ASP A 177 -3.51 7.58 13.98
C ASP A 177 -4.08 7.69 12.54
N GLU A 178 -5.01 8.61 12.32
CA GLU A 178 -5.47 8.95 10.99
C GLU A 178 -4.29 9.46 10.12
N GLY A 179 -4.07 8.78 8.99
CA GLY A 179 -2.93 9.05 8.11
C GLY A 179 -1.55 8.84 8.72
N LYS A 180 -1.42 8.09 9.83
CA LYS A 180 -0.13 7.78 10.45
C LYS A 180 0.03 6.29 10.72
N TRP A 181 1.24 5.80 10.46
CA TRP A 181 1.60 4.40 10.63
C TRP A 181 2.95 4.24 11.32
N ARG A 182 3.09 3.12 12.02
CA ARG A 182 4.35 2.59 12.54
C ARG A 182 4.74 1.37 11.72
N VAL A 183 6.00 1.32 11.30
CA VAL A 183 6.59 0.20 10.57
C VAL A 183 7.83 -0.26 11.33
N VAL A 184 7.90 -1.55 11.66
CA VAL A 184 9.11 -2.14 12.23
C VAL A 184 9.97 -2.69 11.10
N ILE A 185 11.25 -2.31 11.09
CA ILE A 185 12.26 -2.85 10.19
C ILE A 185 13.38 -3.50 10.99
N VAL A 186 13.72 -4.73 10.59
CA VAL A 186 14.90 -5.47 11.03
C VAL A 186 15.84 -5.54 9.84
N ALA A 187 17.03 -4.99 9.99
CA ALA A 187 18.00 -4.86 8.90
C ALA A 187 19.42 -4.91 9.45
N ASN A 188 20.38 -5.06 8.54
CA ASN A 188 21.81 -4.96 8.83
C ASN A 188 22.45 -3.88 7.96
N LEU A 189 23.39 -3.14 8.53
CA LEU A 189 24.37 -2.37 7.77
C LEU A 189 25.61 -3.24 7.59
N ILE A 190 25.98 -3.48 6.33
CA ILE A 190 27.19 -4.21 5.97
C ILE A 190 28.24 -3.20 5.52
N ILE A 191 29.36 -3.14 6.24
CA ILE A 191 30.50 -2.28 5.92
C ILE A 191 31.52 -3.10 5.16
N LEU A 192 31.68 -2.79 3.87
CA LEU A 192 32.65 -3.42 2.98
C LEU A 192 33.87 -2.51 2.85
N SER A 193 35.05 -3.05 3.06
CA SER A 193 36.32 -2.34 2.87
C SER A 193 37.17 -3.06 1.83
N GLN A 194 38.03 -2.34 1.10
CA GLN A 194 38.97 -2.94 0.14
C GLN A 194 39.86 -4.05 0.74
N ASN A 195 40.12 -3.99 2.06
CA ASN A 195 40.95 -4.97 2.77
C ASN A 195 40.15 -6.06 3.49
N ASN A 196 38.82 -5.91 3.59
CA ASN A 196 37.92 -6.85 4.26
C ASN A 196 36.61 -6.98 3.47
N ASN A 197 36.61 -7.92 2.52
CA ASN A 197 35.44 -8.23 1.70
C ASN A 197 34.39 -9.09 2.43
N LEU A 198 34.69 -9.62 3.61
CA LEU A 198 33.71 -10.37 4.43
C LEU A 198 32.69 -9.42 5.08
N GLY A 199 33.12 -8.17 5.31
CA GLY A 199 32.29 -7.05 5.76
C GLY A 199 31.92 -7.11 7.25
N ASP A 200 31.96 -5.96 7.91
CA ASP A 200 31.49 -5.85 9.29
C ASP A 200 29.97 -5.64 9.30
N ILE A 201 29.27 -6.34 10.20
CA ILE A 201 27.81 -6.31 10.28
C ILE A 201 27.37 -5.52 11.51
N ILE A 202 26.57 -4.48 11.30
CA ILE A 202 25.95 -3.68 12.36
C ILE A 202 24.43 -3.84 12.28
N PRO A 203 23.76 -4.34 13.33
CA PRO A 203 22.30 -4.41 13.35
C PRO A 203 21.65 -3.02 13.25
N PHE A 204 20.64 -2.90 12.38
CA PHE A 204 19.85 -1.70 12.15
C PHE A 204 18.36 -2.00 12.36
N ASN A 205 18.00 -2.24 13.62
CA ASN A 205 16.61 -2.53 13.99
C ASN A 205 15.92 -1.25 14.43
N LYS A 206 14.84 -0.86 13.75
CA LYS A 206 14.19 0.43 13.94
C LYS A 206 12.67 0.34 13.91
N GLU A 207 12.03 1.24 14.65
CA GLU A 207 10.64 1.63 14.45
C GLU A 207 10.61 2.92 13.64
N ILE A 208 9.90 2.89 12.52
CA ILE A 208 9.75 3.99 11.56
C ILE A 208 8.34 4.52 11.66
N PHE A 209 8.21 5.82 11.87
CA PHE A 209 6.93 6.49 11.95
C PHE A 209 6.70 7.31 10.68
N VAL A 210 5.63 6.99 9.98
CA VAL A 210 5.29 7.51 8.66
C VAL A 210 3.96 8.24 8.74
N GLN A 211 3.83 9.36 8.05
CA GLN A 211 2.56 10.07 7.91
C GLN A 211 2.25 10.39 6.46
N ALA A 212 0.96 10.45 6.14
CA ALA A 212 0.48 10.91 4.85
C ALA A 212 0.66 12.42 4.74
N VAL A 213 1.15 12.85 3.59
CA VAL A 213 1.23 14.26 3.20
C VAL A 213 0.60 14.44 1.84
N GLU A 214 0.17 15.66 1.55
CA GLU A 214 -0.27 16.01 0.22
C GLU A 214 0.89 15.84 -0.75
N ALA A 215 0.69 14.99 -1.77
CA ALA A 215 1.70 14.78 -2.79
C ALA A 215 1.84 16.09 -3.60
N PRO A 216 3.06 16.62 -3.76
CA PRO A 216 3.29 17.83 -4.54
C PRO A 216 2.74 17.66 -5.97
N SER A 217 1.92 18.62 -6.44
CA SER A 217 1.38 18.59 -7.81
C SER A 217 2.48 18.92 -8.82
N TYR A 218 2.80 17.95 -9.68
CA TYR A 218 3.82 18.05 -10.73
C TYR A 218 3.58 19.20 -11.73
N GLU A 219 2.35 19.66 -11.88
CA GLU A 219 2.00 20.79 -12.77
C GLU A 219 2.66 22.10 -12.33
N ASN A 220 2.93 22.26 -11.03
CA ASN A 220 3.56 23.45 -10.47
C ASN A 220 5.09 23.43 -10.54
N PHE A 221 5.71 22.30 -10.93
CA PHE A 221 7.17 22.11 -10.96
C PHE A 221 7.76 22.18 -12.37
N VAL A 222 6.98 22.65 -13.35
CA VAL A 222 7.40 22.81 -14.76
C VAL A 222 8.20 24.11 -14.96
N SER A 223 9.22 24.32 -14.15
CA SER A 223 10.35 25.17 -14.53
C SER A 223 11.55 24.26 -14.71
N LYS A 224 12.01 24.13 -15.96
CA LYS A 224 13.12 23.29 -16.43
C LYS A 224 14.46 23.47 -15.67
N ASP A 225 14.54 24.45 -14.76
CA ASP A 225 15.74 24.86 -14.06
C ASP A 225 15.74 24.55 -12.54
N ASP A 226 14.62 24.09 -11.95
CA ASP A 226 14.53 23.92 -10.49
C ASP A 226 14.75 22.46 -10.03
N ASN A 227 16.02 22.05 -10.04
CA ASN A 227 16.45 20.70 -9.65
C ASN A 227 15.98 20.32 -8.23
N ALA A 228 15.92 21.26 -7.29
CA ALA A 228 15.52 20.97 -5.91
C ALA A 228 14.04 20.56 -5.81
N ALA A 229 13.18 21.25 -6.57
CA ALA A 229 11.75 21.04 -6.50
C ALA A 229 11.34 19.68 -7.09
N SER A 230 12.00 19.25 -8.17
CA SER A 230 11.80 17.91 -8.75
C SER A 230 12.31 16.79 -7.82
N ILE A 231 13.41 17.01 -7.09
CA ILE A 231 13.91 16.06 -6.08
C ILE A 231 12.90 15.90 -4.94
N ILE A 232 12.37 17.01 -4.41
CA ILE A 232 11.34 16.98 -3.36
C ILE A 232 10.09 16.25 -3.86
N ALA A 233 9.65 16.56 -5.08
CA ALA A 233 8.48 15.94 -5.67
C ALA A 233 8.66 14.42 -5.84
N ALA A 234 9.82 13.99 -6.35
CA ALA A 234 10.15 12.58 -6.47
C ALA A 234 10.21 11.87 -5.10
N ALA A 235 10.83 12.49 -4.09
CA ALA A 235 10.94 11.94 -2.75
C ALA A 235 9.57 11.78 -2.05
N ARG A 236 8.61 12.66 -2.37
CA ARG A 236 7.25 12.65 -1.80
C ARG A 236 6.18 12.16 -2.78
N ALA A 237 6.58 11.49 -3.86
CA ALA A 237 5.67 11.04 -4.92
C ALA A 237 4.57 10.08 -4.40
N SER A 238 4.87 9.31 -3.36
CA SER A 238 3.90 8.42 -2.69
C SER A 238 2.97 9.15 -1.71
N GLY A 239 3.11 10.48 -1.55
CA GLY A 239 2.37 11.28 -0.59
C GLY A 239 2.58 10.81 0.85
N LEU A 240 3.82 10.47 1.19
CA LEU A 240 4.26 9.96 2.49
C LEU A 240 5.52 10.69 2.92
N GLU A 241 5.71 10.86 4.23
CA GLU A 241 6.99 11.26 4.82
C GLU A 241 7.27 10.50 6.12
N ILE A 242 8.56 10.34 6.45
CA ILE A 242 9.00 9.80 7.73
C ILE A 242 9.17 10.97 8.69
N TYR A 243 8.45 10.95 9.81
CA TYR A 243 8.51 12.02 10.82
C TYR A 243 9.26 11.63 12.09
N ALA A 244 9.50 10.34 12.31
CA ALA A 244 10.36 9.88 13.40
C ALA A 244 10.95 8.50 13.13
N MET A 245 12.11 8.24 13.73
CA MET A 245 12.78 6.94 13.76
C MET A 245 13.28 6.67 15.18
N ARG A 246 13.13 5.44 15.66
CA ARG A 246 13.57 5.02 17.00
C ARG A 246 14.19 3.63 16.94
N ASP A 247 15.07 3.32 17.88
CA ASP A 247 15.61 1.97 18.03
C ASP A 247 14.51 1.00 18.47
N LEU A 248 14.50 -0.18 17.86
CA LEU A 248 13.61 -1.26 18.27
C LEU A 248 14.03 -1.77 19.65
N ARG A 249 13.19 -1.55 20.68
CA ARG A 249 13.45 -2.03 22.04
C ARG A 249 13.22 -3.54 22.12
N THR A 250 14.14 -4.25 22.77
CA THR A 250 14.24 -5.72 22.87
C THR A 250 13.09 -6.44 23.59
N GLY A 251 11.96 -5.78 23.86
CA GLY A 251 10.82 -6.35 24.62
C GLY A 251 9.54 -6.62 23.82
N ASN A 252 9.54 -6.35 22.50
CA ASN A 252 8.37 -6.50 21.62
C ASN A 252 8.63 -7.47 20.44
N LEU A 253 9.48 -8.48 20.64
CA LEU A 253 9.62 -9.61 19.73
C LEU A 253 8.74 -10.77 20.20
#